data_AF-A0A3M0XMK4-F1
#
_entry.id   AF-A0A3M0XMK4-F1
#
_cell.length_a   1.000
_cell.length_b   1.000
_cell.length_c   1.000
_cell.angle_alpha   90.00
_cell.angle_beta   90.00
_cell.angle_gamma   90.00
#
_symmetry.space_group_name_H-M   'P 1'
#
loop_
_entity.id
_entity.type
_entity.pdbx_description
1 polymer ?
#
loop_
_entity_poly.entity_id
_entity_poly.type
_entity_poly.pdbx_seq_one_letter_code
_entity_poly.pdbx_strand_id
1 'polypeptide(L)'
;MRFELPPTSSAQRQNASPMNIKLINFRQSTTRADTMEKGEDFKKEDLDFSSVIDHVRIHQGGSKVAGSQFNSEIIKTPQQLVDSIKELLPPQMHYDQFNRAEITLEVAVEGQDRSQQFIGWSGVFSIEDIQKRFPNIQIEKKVRMPGGTPGELEGVKGAWYPEMGKNPETGQFEVLKDENGNIKNPKWKFEPEANIVTVSEEEFKEGAGTNLITVIIAKSPAGKPTVLTVFPGDNAPPFPAKIEAFGVDTLKEERVKGFWDKHVFVKAE
;
A
#
# COMPACT_ATOMS: atom_id res chain seq x y z
N MET A 1 -40.25 14.73 34.16
CA MET A 1 -39.86 13.60 33.29
C MET A 1 -38.38 13.74 32.98
N ARG A 2 -37.54 12.91 33.60
CA ARG A 2 -36.12 12.77 33.24
C ARG A 2 -36.04 11.52 32.36
N PHE A 3 -35.52 11.68 31.15
CA PHE A 3 -35.20 10.55 30.27
C PHE A 3 -33.84 10.02 30.69
N GLU A 4 -33.81 8.83 31.28
CA GLU A 4 -32.58 8.06 31.41
C GLU A 4 -32.26 7.44 30.05
N LEU A 5 -31.11 7.80 29.49
CA LEU A 5 -30.58 7.13 28.32
C LEU A 5 -30.12 5.72 28.72
N PRO A 6 -30.39 4.69 27.90
CA PRO A 6 -29.94 3.33 28.19
C PRO A 6 -28.40 3.27 28.22
N PRO A 7 -27.81 2.42 29.07
CA PRO A 7 -26.37 2.25 29.11
C PRO A 7 -25.88 1.77 27.75
N THR A 8 -24.94 2.51 27.17
CA THR A 8 -24.16 2.07 26.03
C THR A 8 -23.52 0.73 26.38
N SER A 9 -23.97 -0.33 25.72
CA SER A 9 -23.35 -1.64 25.85
C SER A 9 -21.86 -1.51 25.58
N SER A 10 -21.05 -1.88 26.56
CA SER A 10 -19.63 -2.17 26.37
C SER A 10 -19.54 -3.25 25.30
N ALA A 11 -19.31 -2.84 24.06
CA ALA A 11 -18.94 -3.74 22.99
C ALA A 11 -17.72 -4.50 23.50
N GLN A 12 -17.92 -5.77 23.82
CA GLN A 12 -16.85 -6.72 24.10
C GLN A 12 -15.90 -6.63 22.91
N ARG A 13 -14.74 -6.01 23.10
CA ARG A 13 -13.60 -6.23 22.23
C ARG A 13 -13.29 -7.70 22.37
N GLN A 14 -13.86 -8.52 21.49
CA GLN A 14 -13.35 -9.87 21.28
C GLN A 14 -11.88 -9.66 20.94
N ASN A 15 -11.00 -10.04 21.86
CA ASN A 15 -9.59 -10.14 21.57
C ASN A 15 -9.49 -11.18 20.46
N ALA A 16 -9.43 -10.70 19.21
CA ALA A 16 -9.18 -11.55 18.07
C ALA A 16 -7.91 -12.31 18.39
N SER A 17 -7.97 -13.65 18.34
CA SER A 17 -6.78 -14.47 18.54
C SER A 17 -5.66 -13.95 17.63
N PRO A 18 -4.43 -13.84 18.14
CA PRO A 18 -3.30 -13.38 17.34
C PRO A 18 -3.24 -14.23 16.07
N MET A 19 -2.96 -13.55 14.96
CA MET A 19 -2.87 -14.19 13.65
C MET A 19 -1.81 -15.29 13.72
N ASN A 20 -2.12 -16.49 13.22
CA ASN A 20 -1.18 -17.59 13.12
C ASN A 20 -0.20 -17.30 11.95
N ILE A 21 0.64 -16.28 12.09
CA ILE A 21 1.64 -15.90 11.10
C ILE A 21 3.01 -15.92 11.74
N LYS A 22 3.94 -16.58 11.08
CA LYS A 22 5.33 -16.70 11.51
C LYS A 22 6.26 -16.06 10.49
N LEU A 23 7.23 -15.29 10.99
CA LEU A 23 8.33 -14.80 10.17
C LEU A 23 9.20 -15.98 9.71
N ILE A 24 9.41 -16.11 8.41
CA ILE A 24 10.36 -17.05 7.81
C ILE A 24 11.70 -16.36 7.60
N ASN A 25 11.67 -15.18 6.98
CA ASN A 25 12.85 -14.40 6.68
C ASN A 25 12.49 -12.91 6.57
N PHE A 26 13.48 -12.03 6.60
CA PHE A 26 13.28 -10.63 6.24
C PHE A 26 14.48 -10.10 5.45
N ARG A 27 14.22 -9.06 4.66
CA ARG A 27 15.26 -8.25 4.03
C ARG A 27 15.00 -6.78 4.28
N GLN A 28 16.07 -6.02 4.40
CA GLN A 28 16.02 -4.57 4.39
C GLN A 28 16.70 -4.06 3.12
N SER A 29 16.04 -3.13 2.42
CA SER A 29 16.48 -2.61 1.13
C SER A 29 16.13 -1.13 0.98
N THR A 30 16.48 -0.53 -0.16
CA THR A 30 16.00 0.80 -0.55
C THR A 30 15.59 0.81 -2.02
N THR A 31 14.40 1.31 -2.29
CA THR A 31 13.90 1.56 -3.65
C THR A 31 14.44 2.86 -4.23
N ARG A 32 15.28 3.60 -3.49
CA ARG A 32 15.75 4.95 -3.85
C ARG A 32 17.20 5.03 -4.35
N ALA A 33 18.01 3.98 -4.18
CA ALA A 33 19.39 3.92 -4.67
C ALA A 33 19.85 2.50 -4.99
N ASP A 34 20.86 2.36 -5.86
CA ASP A 34 21.36 1.04 -6.30
C ASP A 34 21.94 0.22 -5.15
N THR A 35 22.49 0.93 -4.17
CA THR A 35 23.01 0.36 -2.93
C THR A 35 22.41 1.09 -1.75
N MET A 36 22.05 0.33 -0.73
CA MET A 36 21.61 0.87 0.55
C MET A 36 22.84 1.17 1.43
N GLU A 37 22.96 2.42 1.86
CA GLU A 37 23.93 2.80 2.88
C GLU A 37 23.27 2.74 4.26
N LYS A 38 23.97 2.20 5.26
CA LYS A 38 23.43 2.09 6.60
C LYS A 38 23.65 3.37 7.38
N GLY A 39 22.55 4.00 7.79
CA GLY A 39 22.52 5.15 8.69
C GLY A 39 22.31 4.76 10.15
N GLU A 40 21.62 5.63 10.88
CA GLU A 40 21.31 5.47 12.30
C GLU A 40 20.41 4.24 12.55
N ASP A 41 20.73 3.50 13.61
CA ASP A 41 19.91 2.37 14.09
C ASP A 41 18.70 2.84 14.92
N PHE A 42 17.62 2.07 14.87
CA PHE A 42 16.47 2.22 15.76
C PHE A 42 15.88 0.86 16.13
N LYS A 43 15.17 0.82 17.26
CA LYS A 43 14.54 -0.40 17.75
C LYS A 43 13.09 -0.47 17.32
N LYS A 44 12.55 -1.68 17.19
CA LYS A 44 11.14 -1.84 16.78
C LYS A 44 10.15 -1.30 17.83
N GLU A 45 10.54 -1.27 19.10
CA GLU A 45 9.71 -0.74 20.19
C GLU A 45 9.51 0.79 20.08
N ASP A 46 10.38 1.49 19.36
CA ASP A 46 10.30 2.93 19.15
C ASP A 46 9.36 3.33 18.01
N LEU A 47 8.89 2.35 17.22
CA LEU A 47 8.09 2.57 16.02
C LEU A 47 6.72 3.16 16.33
N ASP A 48 6.39 4.22 15.61
CA ASP A 48 5.05 4.80 15.59
C ASP A 48 4.18 4.15 14.48
N PHE A 49 3.07 3.53 14.90
CA PHE A 49 2.08 2.93 14.00
C PHE A 49 0.80 3.78 13.86
N SER A 50 0.72 4.95 14.51
CA SER A 50 -0.51 5.74 14.54
C SER A 50 -1.04 6.15 13.16
N SER A 51 -0.14 6.40 12.20
CA SER A 51 -0.46 6.78 10.82
C SER A 51 -0.85 5.63 9.91
N VAL A 52 -0.50 4.38 10.25
CA VAL A 52 -0.58 3.27 9.28
C VAL A 52 -1.95 2.59 9.26
N ILE A 53 -2.74 2.68 10.33
CA ILE A 53 -4.05 2.02 10.42
C ILE A 53 -4.99 2.49 9.30
N ASP A 54 -5.03 3.80 9.05
CA ASP A 54 -5.87 4.38 7.99
C ASP A 54 -5.38 3.95 6.60
N HIS A 55 -4.07 3.81 6.40
CA HIS A 55 -3.50 3.30 5.16
C HIS A 55 -3.84 1.82 4.94
N VAL A 56 -3.70 0.97 5.95
CA VAL A 56 -3.99 -0.47 5.88
C VAL A 56 -5.45 -0.73 5.49
N ARG A 57 -6.40 0.10 5.95
CA ARG A 57 -7.82 -0.02 5.56
C ARG A 57 -8.02 0.01 4.05
N ILE A 58 -7.20 0.76 3.31
CA ILE A 58 -7.28 0.87 1.85
C ILE A 58 -6.84 -0.43 1.15
N HIS A 59 -5.97 -1.21 1.81
CA HIS A 59 -5.44 -2.49 1.31
C HIS A 59 -6.21 -3.69 1.84
N GLN A 60 -7.33 -3.50 2.55
CA GLN A 60 -8.04 -4.62 3.17
C GLN A 60 -9.24 -5.07 2.31
N GLY A 61 -9.15 -6.27 1.73
CA GLY A 61 -10.31 -7.02 1.23
C GLY A 61 -11.08 -6.41 0.06
N GLY A 62 -10.48 -5.53 -0.76
CA GLY A 62 -11.13 -4.93 -1.93
C GLY A 62 -10.51 -5.37 -3.25
N SER A 63 -11.30 -5.91 -4.19
CA SER A 63 -10.84 -6.28 -5.55
C SER A 63 -10.83 -5.10 -6.55
N LYS A 64 -11.50 -3.99 -6.23
CA LYS A 64 -11.85 -2.95 -7.23
C LYS A 64 -10.76 -1.93 -7.55
N VAL A 65 -9.65 -1.90 -6.80
CA VAL A 65 -8.56 -0.94 -7.02
C VAL A 65 -7.31 -1.71 -7.44
N ALA A 66 -6.72 -1.34 -8.58
CA ALA A 66 -5.46 -1.89 -9.04
C ALA A 66 -4.36 -1.64 -8.00
N GLY A 67 -3.74 -2.71 -7.51
CA GLY A 67 -2.76 -2.63 -6.43
C GLY A 67 -2.82 -3.79 -5.45
N SER A 68 -1.90 -3.79 -4.50
CA SER A 68 -1.75 -4.88 -3.54
C SER A 68 -2.90 -4.91 -2.53
N GLN A 69 -3.38 -6.12 -2.20
CA GLN A 69 -4.53 -6.32 -1.32
C GLN A 69 -4.24 -7.43 -0.31
N PHE A 70 -4.51 -7.20 0.97
CA PHE A 70 -4.41 -8.22 2.00
C PHE A 70 -5.60 -9.17 1.95
N ASN A 71 -5.34 -10.44 2.24
CA ASN A 71 -6.36 -11.46 2.28
C ASN A 71 -7.23 -11.28 3.54
N SER A 72 -8.46 -10.81 3.35
CA SER A 72 -9.43 -10.58 4.44
C SER A 72 -9.91 -11.87 5.11
N GLU A 73 -9.62 -13.04 4.53
CA GLU A 73 -9.87 -14.31 5.18
C GLU A 73 -8.86 -14.59 6.30
N ILE A 74 -7.64 -14.07 6.17
CA ILE A 74 -6.53 -14.23 7.12
C ILE A 74 -6.43 -13.01 8.04
N ILE A 75 -6.44 -11.82 7.43
CA ILE A 75 -6.34 -10.52 8.10
C ILE A 75 -7.73 -9.92 8.23
N LYS A 76 -8.39 -10.16 9.36
CA LYS A 76 -9.79 -9.73 9.57
C LYS A 76 -9.92 -8.25 9.85
N THR A 77 -8.89 -7.61 10.42
CA THR A 77 -8.92 -6.18 10.76
C THR A 77 -7.58 -5.49 10.51
N PRO A 78 -7.55 -4.17 10.30
CA PRO A 78 -6.31 -3.41 10.18
C PRO A 78 -5.46 -3.49 11.45
N GLN A 79 -6.13 -3.50 12.61
CA GLN A 79 -5.47 -3.58 13.91
C GLN A 79 -4.74 -4.92 14.07
N GLN A 80 -5.38 -6.03 13.67
CA GLN A 80 -4.77 -7.35 13.69
C GLN A 80 -3.49 -7.40 12.85
N LEU A 81 -3.49 -6.79 11.65
CA LEU A 81 -2.29 -6.70 10.81
C LEU A 81 -1.18 -5.87 11.48
N VAL A 82 -1.54 -4.70 12.04
CA VAL A 82 -0.57 -3.85 12.75
C VAL A 82 0.07 -4.60 13.92
N ASP A 83 -0.72 -5.34 14.69
CA ASP A 83 -0.20 -6.10 15.84
C ASP A 83 0.69 -7.26 15.38
N SER A 84 0.31 -7.98 14.32
CA SER A 84 1.20 -8.97 13.70
C SER A 84 2.52 -8.37 13.20
N ILE A 85 2.50 -7.20 12.55
CA ILE A 85 3.72 -6.57 12.05
C ILE A 85 4.66 -6.18 13.20
N LYS A 86 4.14 -5.65 14.32
CA LYS A 86 4.97 -5.33 15.51
C LYS A 86 5.73 -6.56 16.01
N GLU A 87 5.09 -7.73 15.97
CA GLU A 87 5.72 -8.98 16.38
C GLU A 87 6.77 -9.45 15.35
N LEU A 88 6.42 -9.39 14.06
CA LEU A 88 7.23 -9.89 12.95
C LEU A 88 8.46 -9.03 12.61
N LEU A 89 8.44 -7.73 12.89
CA LEU A 89 9.58 -6.86 12.59
C LEU A 89 10.84 -7.28 13.36
N PRO A 90 12.03 -7.17 12.75
CA PRO A 90 13.29 -7.47 13.42
C PRO A 90 13.50 -6.51 14.60
N PRO A 91 14.17 -6.96 15.68
CA PRO A 91 14.35 -6.15 16.90
C PRO A 91 15.12 -4.84 16.67
N GLN A 92 16.01 -4.83 15.67
CA GLN A 92 16.84 -3.68 15.31
C GLN A 92 16.81 -3.50 13.79
N MET A 93 16.67 -2.25 13.36
CA MET A 93 16.69 -1.79 11.98
C MET A 93 17.58 -0.56 11.88
N HIS A 94 17.89 -0.13 10.67
CA HIS A 94 18.64 1.09 10.40
C HIS A 94 17.90 1.96 9.40
N TYR A 95 18.12 3.26 9.44
CA TYR A 95 17.75 4.12 8.32
C TYR A 95 18.73 3.92 7.16
N ASP A 96 18.27 4.19 5.95
CA ASP A 96 19.08 4.37 4.76
C ASP A 96 19.51 5.85 4.63
N GLN A 97 20.30 6.17 3.60
CA GLN A 97 20.75 7.52 3.29
C GLN A 97 19.60 8.52 2.99
N PHE A 98 18.36 8.05 2.88
CA PHE A 98 17.16 8.85 2.68
C PHE A 98 16.28 8.93 3.94
N ASN A 99 16.81 8.54 5.10
CA ASN A 99 16.10 8.47 6.38
C ASN A 99 14.87 7.54 6.34
N ARG A 100 14.98 6.42 5.62
CA ARG A 100 13.94 5.38 5.53
C ARG A 100 14.45 4.00 5.90
N ALA A 101 13.55 3.12 6.29
CA ALA A 101 13.83 1.69 6.30
C ALA A 101 12.71 0.98 5.54
N GLU A 102 13.06 0.20 4.53
CA GLU A 102 12.11 -0.54 3.72
C GLU A 102 12.35 -2.03 3.98
N ILE A 103 11.47 -2.63 4.78
CA ILE A 103 11.57 -4.00 5.26
C ILE A 103 10.58 -4.87 4.52
N THR A 104 11.05 -5.90 3.84
CA THR A 104 10.17 -6.95 3.31
C THR A 104 10.28 -8.19 4.18
N LEU A 105 9.15 -8.60 4.74
CA LEU A 105 8.97 -9.77 5.60
C LEU A 105 8.43 -10.91 4.75
N GLU A 106 9.10 -12.05 4.75
CA GLU A 106 8.57 -13.30 4.22
C GLU A 106 7.93 -14.07 5.37
N VAL A 107 6.65 -14.43 5.22
CA VAL A 107 5.88 -15.03 6.30
C VAL A 107 5.27 -16.37 5.90
N ALA A 108 4.94 -17.20 6.89
CA ALA A 108 4.15 -18.40 6.72
C ALA A 108 2.90 -18.31 7.59
N VAL A 109 1.77 -18.78 7.06
CA VAL A 109 0.51 -18.91 7.79
C VAL A 109 0.47 -20.30 8.44
N GLU A 110 0.46 -20.38 9.77
CA GLU A 110 0.51 -21.65 10.50
C GLU A 110 -0.85 -22.36 10.53
N GLY A 111 -0.81 -23.70 10.55
CA GLY A 111 -1.99 -24.54 10.70
C GLY A 111 -2.77 -24.80 9.42
N GLN A 112 -2.21 -24.46 8.25
CA GLN A 112 -2.84 -24.69 6.96
C GLN A 112 -1.89 -25.25 5.92
N ASP A 113 -2.45 -25.92 4.90
CA ASP A 113 -1.70 -26.43 3.75
C ASP A 113 -1.01 -25.26 3.03
N ARG A 114 0.32 -25.35 2.87
CA ARG A 114 1.17 -24.32 2.26
C ARG A 114 0.73 -23.93 0.85
N SER A 115 -0.05 -24.78 0.20
CA SER A 115 -0.51 -24.59 -1.17
C SER A 115 -1.77 -23.73 -1.33
N GLN A 116 -2.42 -23.29 -0.24
CA GLN A 116 -3.80 -22.79 -0.34
C GLN A 116 -4.10 -21.40 0.24
N GLN A 117 -3.22 -20.75 1.02
CA GLN A 117 -3.54 -19.40 1.56
C GLN A 117 -2.34 -18.44 1.57
N PHE A 118 -2.44 -17.41 0.73
CA PHE A 118 -1.52 -16.28 0.64
C PHE A 118 -1.91 -15.16 1.62
N ILE A 119 -0.93 -14.46 2.21
CA ILE A 119 -1.22 -13.32 3.10
C ILE A 119 -1.92 -12.17 2.37
N GLY A 120 -1.76 -12.11 1.06
CA GLY A 120 -2.48 -11.21 0.18
C GLY A 120 -2.14 -11.47 -1.27
N TRP A 121 -2.42 -10.48 -2.09
CA TRP A 121 -2.14 -10.47 -3.51
C TRP A 121 -1.27 -9.26 -3.82
N SER A 122 -0.14 -9.49 -4.51
CA SER A 122 0.71 -8.41 -4.99
C SER A 122 -0.03 -7.70 -6.12
N GLY A 123 -0.06 -6.38 -6.08
CA GLY A 123 -0.63 -5.59 -7.17
C GLY A 123 0.36 -5.27 -8.28
N VAL A 124 1.63 -5.65 -8.12
CA VAL A 124 2.74 -5.22 -8.97
C VAL A 124 3.62 -6.42 -9.28
N PHE A 125 3.95 -6.56 -10.56
CA PHE A 125 4.79 -7.63 -11.08
C PHE A 125 5.67 -7.11 -12.21
N SER A 126 6.79 -7.78 -12.47
CA SER A 126 7.53 -7.56 -13.70
C SER A 126 6.68 -7.99 -14.91
N ILE A 127 6.86 -7.31 -16.04
CA ILE A 127 6.20 -7.68 -17.30
C ILE A 127 6.53 -9.14 -17.66
N GLU A 128 7.78 -9.56 -17.46
CA GLU A 128 8.24 -10.92 -17.72
C GLU A 128 7.48 -11.95 -16.86
N ASP A 129 7.32 -11.71 -15.56
CA ASP A 129 6.61 -12.62 -14.66
C ASP A 129 5.12 -12.71 -15.01
N ILE A 130 4.49 -11.59 -15.37
CA ILE A 130 3.10 -11.60 -15.80
C ILE A 130 2.90 -12.35 -17.10
N GLN A 131 3.79 -12.18 -18.08
CA GLN A 131 3.70 -12.93 -19.32
C GLN A 131 3.92 -14.43 -19.11
N LYS A 132 4.72 -14.85 -18.12
CA LYS A 132 4.85 -16.26 -17.74
C LYS A 132 3.57 -16.80 -17.08
N ARG A 133 2.95 -16.01 -16.19
CA ARG A 133 1.72 -16.39 -15.45
C ARG A 133 0.49 -16.40 -16.34
N PHE A 134 0.39 -15.44 -17.26
CA PHE A 134 -0.74 -15.23 -18.15
C PHE A 134 -0.24 -15.02 -19.59
N PRO A 135 0.10 -16.09 -20.33
CA PRO A 135 0.79 -16.02 -21.64
C PRO A 135 0.11 -15.21 -22.75
N ASN A 136 -1.19 -14.92 -22.61
CA ASN A 136 -1.98 -14.19 -23.61
C ASN A 136 -2.53 -12.85 -23.10
N ILE A 137 -2.07 -12.40 -21.93
CA ILE A 137 -2.63 -11.22 -21.30
C ILE A 137 -2.20 -9.95 -22.02
N GLN A 138 -3.15 -9.03 -22.22
CA GLN A 138 -2.86 -7.75 -22.82
C GLN A 138 -2.42 -6.75 -21.75
N ILE A 139 -1.28 -6.11 -22.00
CA ILE A 139 -0.79 -5.00 -21.19
C ILE A 139 -1.25 -3.71 -21.83
N GLU A 140 -2.07 -2.95 -21.11
CA GLU A 140 -2.61 -1.67 -21.56
C GLU A 140 -1.91 -0.52 -20.84
N LYS A 141 -1.66 0.58 -21.55
CA LYS A 141 -1.18 1.81 -20.95
C LYS A 141 -2.36 2.74 -20.66
N LYS A 142 -2.75 2.88 -19.39
CA LYS A 142 -3.93 3.65 -18.97
C LYS A 142 -3.80 4.23 -17.57
N VAL A 143 -4.74 5.10 -17.19
CA VAL A 143 -4.81 5.71 -15.85
C VAL A 143 -5.17 4.62 -14.82
N ARG A 144 -4.37 4.49 -13.74
CA ARG A 144 -4.50 3.37 -12.78
C ARG A 144 -5.62 3.51 -11.77
N MET A 145 -5.99 4.73 -11.40
CA MET A 145 -7.05 5.00 -10.43
C MET A 145 -8.22 5.70 -11.11
N PRO A 146 -9.47 5.32 -10.76
CA PRO A 146 -10.64 6.04 -11.25
C PRO A 146 -10.71 7.46 -10.67
N GLY A 147 -11.47 8.34 -11.32
CA GLY A 147 -11.76 9.70 -10.84
C GLY A 147 -10.75 10.77 -11.25
N GLY A 148 -9.63 10.40 -11.86
CA GLY A 148 -8.70 11.36 -12.48
C GLY A 148 -9.29 12.03 -13.73
N THR A 149 -8.98 13.29 -13.95
CA THR A 149 -9.25 14.01 -15.21
C THR A 149 -8.06 13.80 -16.16
N PRO A 150 -8.24 13.17 -17.33
CA PRO A 150 -7.15 12.98 -18.28
C PRO A 150 -6.45 14.28 -18.64
N GLY A 151 -5.13 14.22 -18.81
CA GLY A 151 -4.34 15.39 -19.18
C GLY A 151 -2.92 15.03 -19.55
N GLU A 152 -2.16 16.06 -19.86
CA GLU A 152 -0.74 15.96 -20.20
C GLU A 152 0.03 16.97 -19.35
N LEU A 153 1.20 16.56 -18.88
CA LEU A 153 2.13 17.41 -18.16
C LEU A 153 3.53 17.15 -18.69
N GLU A 154 4.17 18.19 -19.22
CA GLU A 154 5.56 18.12 -19.71
C GLU A 154 5.81 17.00 -20.73
N GLY A 155 4.83 16.73 -21.62
CA GLY A 155 4.91 15.66 -22.63
C GLY A 155 4.49 14.27 -22.12
N VAL A 156 4.11 14.15 -20.84
CA VAL A 156 3.69 12.89 -20.22
C VAL A 156 2.18 12.82 -20.14
N LYS A 157 1.57 11.79 -20.73
CA LYS A 157 0.14 11.50 -20.63
C LYS A 157 -0.20 10.89 -19.28
N GLY A 158 -1.34 11.29 -18.71
CA GLY A 158 -1.77 10.82 -17.40
C GLY A 158 -3.10 11.41 -16.96
N ALA A 159 -3.27 11.58 -15.66
CA ALA A 159 -4.46 12.19 -15.09
C ALA A 159 -4.16 13.08 -13.88
N TRP A 160 -4.96 14.14 -13.76
CA TRP A 160 -5.03 15.01 -12.60
C TRP A 160 -6.09 14.50 -11.63
N TYR A 161 -5.69 14.16 -10.41
CA TYR A 161 -6.60 13.61 -9.42
C TYR A 161 -7.25 14.69 -8.56
N PRO A 162 -8.53 14.50 -8.20
CA PRO A 162 -9.24 15.45 -7.38
C PRO A 162 -8.66 15.52 -5.97
N GLU A 163 -9.00 16.59 -5.27
CA GLU A 163 -8.62 16.75 -3.88
C GLU A 163 -9.40 15.75 -3.02
N MET A 164 -8.67 15.02 -2.19
CA MET A 164 -9.25 14.09 -1.22
C MET A 164 -9.18 14.73 0.17
N GLY A 165 -10.28 14.71 0.91
CA GLY A 165 -10.34 15.18 2.28
C GLY A 165 -10.87 14.10 3.21
N LYS A 166 -10.46 14.14 4.47
CA LYS A 166 -11.00 13.24 5.49
C LYS A 166 -12.36 13.78 5.95
N ASN A 167 -13.43 13.05 5.67
CA ASN A 167 -14.75 13.36 6.17
C ASN A 167 -14.74 13.31 7.71
N PRO A 168 -15.12 14.38 8.42
CA PRO A 168 -15.03 14.44 9.88
C PRO A 168 -16.03 13.51 10.59
N GLU A 169 -17.15 13.16 9.94
CA GLU A 169 -18.19 12.32 10.52
C GLU A 169 -17.86 10.83 10.36
N THR A 170 -17.43 10.42 9.18
CA THR A 170 -17.13 9.00 8.87
C THR A 170 -15.66 8.64 9.11
N GLY A 171 -14.78 9.65 9.17
CA GLY A 171 -13.33 9.46 9.21
C GLY A 171 -12.74 8.90 7.92
N GLN A 172 -13.51 8.78 6.84
CA GLN A 172 -13.06 8.22 5.56
C GLN A 172 -12.54 9.33 4.64
N PHE A 173 -11.58 8.99 3.78
CA PHE A 173 -11.16 9.90 2.72
C PHE A 173 -12.17 9.90 1.58
N GLU A 174 -12.69 11.06 1.23
CA GLU A 174 -13.65 11.25 0.15
C GLU A 174 -13.18 12.34 -0.82
N VAL A 175 -13.68 12.27 -2.06
CA VAL A 175 -13.45 13.30 -3.07
C VAL A 175 -14.16 14.58 -2.62
N LEU A 176 -13.40 15.66 -2.43
CA LEU A 176 -13.98 16.94 -2.03
C LEU A 176 -14.84 17.51 -3.15
N LYS A 177 -15.97 18.07 -2.75
CA LYS A 177 -16.88 18.80 -3.63
C LYS A 177 -16.86 20.28 -3.27
N ASP A 178 -17.03 21.15 -4.26
CA ASP A 178 -17.24 22.58 -4.04
C ASP A 178 -18.65 22.87 -3.50
N GLU A 179 -18.93 24.14 -3.23
CA GLU A 179 -20.24 24.61 -2.72
C GLU A 179 -21.42 24.28 -3.66
N ASN A 180 -21.14 23.99 -4.94
CA ASN A 180 -22.13 23.62 -5.94
C ASN A 180 -22.25 22.09 -6.12
N GLY A 181 -21.50 21.30 -5.35
CA GLY A 181 -21.48 19.84 -5.45
C GLY A 181 -20.59 19.28 -6.56
N ASN A 182 -19.81 20.12 -7.26
CA ASN A 182 -18.87 19.66 -8.29
C ASN A 182 -17.60 19.09 -7.66
N ILE A 183 -16.97 18.11 -8.31
CA ILE A 183 -15.67 17.57 -7.88
C ILE A 183 -14.61 18.68 -7.90
N LYS A 184 -13.98 18.92 -6.75
CA LYS A 184 -12.88 19.86 -6.62
C LYS A 184 -11.59 19.21 -7.16
N ASN A 185 -11.15 19.65 -8.33
CA ASN A 185 -9.88 19.22 -8.92
C ASN A 185 -8.93 20.40 -9.11
N PRO A 186 -8.19 20.79 -8.07
CA PRO A 186 -7.26 21.91 -8.15
C PRO A 186 -5.97 21.56 -8.91
N LYS A 187 -5.89 20.35 -9.50
CA LYS A 187 -4.72 19.82 -10.21
C LYS A 187 -3.46 19.83 -9.34
N TRP A 188 -3.58 19.41 -8.08
CA TRP A 188 -2.43 19.31 -7.18
C TRP A 188 -1.68 18.00 -7.32
N LYS A 189 -2.30 16.97 -7.90
CA LYS A 189 -1.70 15.65 -8.07
C LYS A 189 -1.84 15.19 -9.51
N PHE A 190 -0.72 14.95 -10.18
CA PHE A 190 -0.65 14.31 -11.48
C PHE A 190 0.01 12.94 -11.34
N GLU A 191 -0.57 11.91 -11.96
CA GLU A 191 0.11 10.63 -12.18
C GLU A 191 0.10 10.28 -13.67
N PRO A 192 1.19 9.71 -14.22
CA PRO A 192 1.23 9.26 -15.59
C PRO A 192 0.34 8.04 -15.82
N GLU A 193 0.09 7.71 -17.09
CA GLU A 193 -0.45 6.40 -17.44
C GLU A 193 0.49 5.28 -16.97
N ALA A 194 -0.07 4.20 -16.45
CA ALA A 194 0.64 3.02 -15.99
C ALA A 194 0.42 1.85 -16.96
N ASN A 195 1.35 0.89 -16.96
CA ASN A 195 1.10 -0.41 -17.56
C ASN A 195 0.15 -1.19 -16.63
N ILE A 196 -0.97 -1.64 -17.17
CA ILE A 196 -2.02 -2.34 -16.41
C ILE A 196 -2.42 -3.59 -17.15
N VAL A 197 -2.59 -4.65 -16.38
CA VAL A 197 -3.16 -5.91 -16.80
C VAL A 197 -4.44 -6.13 -16.04
N THR A 198 -5.53 -6.39 -16.77
CA THR A 198 -6.82 -6.74 -16.21
C THR A 198 -7.01 -8.25 -16.33
N VAL A 199 -7.29 -8.93 -15.22
CA VAL A 199 -7.54 -10.38 -15.13
C VAL A 199 -8.84 -10.63 -14.36
N SER A 200 -9.40 -11.84 -14.45
CA SER A 200 -10.57 -12.20 -13.63
C SER A 200 -10.21 -12.22 -12.13
N GLU A 201 -11.20 -12.11 -11.26
CA GLU A 201 -10.97 -12.25 -9.81
C GLU A 201 -10.35 -13.62 -9.44
N GLU A 202 -10.72 -14.69 -10.12
CA GLU A 202 -10.15 -16.03 -9.93
C GLU A 202 -8.69 -16.07 -10.37
N GLU A 203 -8.38 -15.57 -11.56
CA GLU A 203 -7.02 -15.48 -12.09
C GLU A 203 -6.12 -14.62 -11.18
N PHE A 204 -6.67 -13.53 -10.63
CA PHE A 204 -5.96 -12.71 -9.66
C PHE A 204 -5.67 -13.50 -8.38
N LYS A 205 -6.67 -14.22 -7.85
CA LYS A 205 -6.53 -14.96 -6.59
C LYS A 205 -5.49 -16.07 -6.68
N GLU A 206 -5.44 -16.77 -7.82
CA GLU A 206 -4.50 -17.86 -8.08
C GLU A 206 -3.12 -17.35 -8.51
N GLY A 207 -3.09 -16.33 -9.37
CA GLY A 207 -1.88 -15.88 -10.04
C GLY A 207 -1.15 -14.73 -9.37
N ALA A 208 -1.77 -13.97 -8.47
CA ALA A 208 -1.17 -12.80 -7.81
C ALA A 208 -0.82 -13.01 -6.32
N GLY A 209 -1.07 -14.22 -5.80
CA GLY A 209 -0.83 -14.55 -4.39
C GLY A 209 0.61 -14.28 -3.94
N THR A 210 0.75 -13.75 -2.72
CA THR A 210 2.05 -13.48 -2.09
C THR A 210 2.03 -13.76 -0.59
N ASN A 211 3.19 -14.14 -0.06
CA ASN A 211 3.48 -14.28 1.37
C ASN A 211 4.52 -13.24 1.84
N LEU A 212 4.67 -12.18 1.06
CA LEU A 212 5.53 -11.05 1.39
C LEU A 212 4.69 -9.91 1.98
N ILE A 213 5.21 -9.26 3.01
CA ILE A 213 4.68 -8.01 3.55
C ILE A 213 5.81 -6.98 3.50
N THR A 214 5.59 -5.87 2.82
CA THR A 214 6.54 -4.76 2.84
C THR A 214 6.06 -3.67 3.79
N VAL A 215 6.97 -3.21 4.64
CA VAL A 215 6.78 -2.17 5.66
C VAL A 215 7.74 -1.04 5.35
N ILE A 216 7.21 0.16 5.13
CA ILE A 216 8.01 1.36 4.87
C ILE A 216 7.99 2.24 6.12
N ILE A 217 9.17 2.50 6.65
CA ILE A 217 9.41 3.31 7.84
C ILE A 217 10.16 4.56 7.39
N ALA A 218 9.83 5.71 7.96
CA ALA A 218 10.59 6.94 7.76
C ALA A 218 10.79 7.68 9.08
N LYS A 219 11.84 8.48 9.13
CA LYS A 219 12.09 9.40 10.23
C LYS A 219 11.10 10.57 10.15
N SER A 220 10.23 10.71 11.14
CA SER A 220 9.34 11.88 11.24
C SER A 220 10.14 13.17 11.45
N PRO A 221 9.55 14.37 11.25
CA PRO A 221 10.20 15.64 11.56
C PRO A 221 10.68 15.75 13.03
N ALA A 222 10.03 15.04 13.95
CA ALA A 222 10.42 14.94 15.35
C ALA A 222 11.57 13.93 15.61
N GLY A 223 12.09 13.28 14.56
CA GLY A 223 13.17 12.29 14.65
C GLY A 223 12.71 10.87 15.00
N LYS A 224 11.42 10.64 15.25
CA LYS A 224 10.86 9.34 15.62
C LYS A 224 10.67 8.43 14.39
N PRO A 225 11.02 7.13 14.44
CA PRO A 225 10.70 6.18 13.38
C PRO A 225 9.19 5.97 13.28
N THR A 226 8.61 6.21 12.11
CA THR A 226 7.17 6.14 11.87
C THR A 226 6.89 5.23 10.69
N VAL A 227 5.96 4.29 10.86
CA VAL A 227 5.49 3.44 9.77
C VAL A 227 4.60 4.27 8.86
N LEU A 228 5.06 4.49 7.62
CA LEU A 228 4.34 5.24 6.61
C LEU A 228 3.27 4.41 5.92
N THR A 229 3.62 3.17 5.57
CA THR A 229 2.77 2.31 4.75
C THR A 229 3.16 0.85 4.95
N VAL A 230 2.17 -0.03 4.74
CA VAL A 230 2.31 -1.48 4.71
C VAL A 230 1.45 -2.00 3.57
N PHE A 231 2.00 -2.90 2.77
CA PHE A 231 1.29 -3.57 1.68
C PHE A 231 1.81 -5.00 1.48
N PRO A 232 1.00 -5.92 0.93
CA PRO A 232 1.48 -7.24 0.54
C PRO A 232 2.28 -7.17 -0.76
N GLY A 233 3.32 -7.99 -0.86
CA GLY A 233 4.20 -8.05 -2.03
C GLY A 233 5.62 -7.57 -1.74
N ASP A 234 6.43 -7.65 -2.80
CA ASP A 234 7.82 -7.18 -2.80
C ASP A 234 7.88 -5.65 -2.72
N ASN A 235 9.02 -5.12 -2.28
CA ASN A 235 9.28 -3.70 -2.21
C ASN A 235 9.34 -3.08 -3.61
N ALA A 236 8.44 -2.15 -3.88
CA ALA A 236 8.37 -1.39 -5.12
C ALA A 236 8.50 0.10 -4.83
N PRO A 237 9.22 0.88 -5.67
CA PRO A 237 9.24 2.33 -5.54
C PRO A 237 7.82 2.89 -5.66
N PRO A 238 7.52 4.08 -5.10
CA PRO A 238 6.24 4.73 -5.32
C PRO A 238 5.98 4.94 -6.81
N PHE A 239 4.72 4.89 -7.23
CA PHE A 239 4.35 5.23 -8.60
C PHE A 239 4.71 6.70 -8.88
N PRO A 240 5.26 7.06 -10.07
CA PRO A 240 5.65 8.42 -10.36
C PRO A 240 4.47 9.37 -10.19
N ALA A 241 4.70 10.50 -9.55
CA ALA A 241 3.69 11.52 -9.37
C ALA A 241 4.32 12.90 -9.21
N LYS A 242 3.57 13.92 -9.62
CA LYS A 242 3.83 15.30 -9.21
C LYS A 242 2.74 15.73 -8.24
N ILE A 243 3.13 16.14 -7.04
CA ILE A 243 2.24 16.54 -5.96
C ILE A 243 2.65 17.93 -5.47
N GLU A 244 1.99 18.96 -6.02
CA GLU A 244 2.29 20.38 -5.77
C GLU A 244 2.20 20.72 -4.28
N ALA A 245 1.16 20.22 -3.59
CA ALA A 245 0.91 20.51 -2.17
C ALA A 245 2.04 20.05 -1.23
N PHE A 246 2.88 19.11 -1.66
CA PHE A 246 4.00 18.59 -0.87
C PHE A 246 5.37 18.87 -1.52
N GLY A 247 5.41 19.60 -2.64
CA GLY A 247 6.63 19.85 -3.40
C GLY A 247 7.31 18.56 -3.89
N VAL A 248 6.54 17.49 -4.12
CA VAL A 248 7.07 16.20 -4.56
C VAL A 248 6.93 16.12 -6.08
N ASP A 249 8.01 15.85 -6.79
CA ASP A 249 7.98 15.57 -8.22
C ASP A 249 8.92 14.40 -8.54
N THR A 250 8.33 13.23 -8.75
CA THR A 250 9.06 12.00 -9.09
C THR A 250 8.89 11.60 -10.55
N LEU A 251 8.28 12.45 -11.38
CA LEU A 251 8.03 12.13 -12.80
C LEU A 251 9.33 11.96 -13.60
N LYS A 252 10.38 12.65 -13.18
CA LYS A 252 11.70 12.68 -13.83
C LYS A 252 12.73 11.78 -13.15
N GLU A 253 12.34 11.05 -12.11
CA GLU A 253 13.25 10.14 -11.42
C GLU A 253 13.48 8.89 -12.28
N GLU A 254 14.59 8.87 -13.01
CA GLU A 254 14.94 7.78 -13.95
C GLU A 254 14.89 6.39 -13.32
N ARG A 255 15.24 6.27 -12.03
CA ARG A 255 15.15 5.00 -11.30
C ARG A 255 13.70 4.53 -11.14
N VAL A 256 12.84 5.43 -10.68
CA VAL A 256 11.41 5.13 -10.47
C VAL A 256 10.78 4.81 -11.82
N LYS A 257 11.02 5.63 -12.83
CA LYS A 257 10.56 5.40 -14.20
C LYS A 257 11.07 4.06 -14.77
N GLY A 258 12.36 3.80 -14.67
CA GLY A 258 12.97 2.56 -15.17
C GLY A 258 12.47 1.29 -14.49
N PHE A 259 12.06 1.38 -13.22
CA PHE A 259 11.30 0.31 -12.56
C PHE A 259 9.93 0.14 -13.22
N TRP A 260 9.12 1.19 -13.29
CA TRP A 260 7.74 1.11 -13.78
C TRP A 260 7.61 0.83 -15.29
N ASP A 261 8.62 1.14 -16.10
CA ASP A 261 8.68 0.75 -17.52
C ASP A 261 8.78 -0.77 -17.71
N LYS A 262 9.24 -1.49 -16.67
CA LYS A 262 9.40 -2.96 -16.67
C LYS A 262 8.35 -3.69 -15.82
N HIS A 263 7.46 -2.95 -15.18
CA HIS A 263 6.47 -3.50 -14.26
C HIS A 263 5.05 -3.11 -14.68
N VAL A 264 4.09 -3.91 -14.23
CA VAL A 264 2.66 -3.74 -14.49
C VAL A 264 1.90 -3.75 -13.18
N PHE A 265 0.81 -2.98 -13.14
CA PHE A 265 -0.23 -3.18 -12.14
C PHE A 265 -1.17 -4.28 -12.59
N VAL A 266 -1.59 -5.13 -11.65
CA VAL A 266 -2.64 -6.11 -11.88
C VAL A 266 -3.93 -5.59 -11.27
N LYS A 267 -5.00 -5.63 -12.05
CA LYS A 267 -6.35 -5.26 -11.66
C LYS A 267 -7.27 -6.47 -11.84
N ALA A 268 -8.01 -6.82 -10.80
CA ALA A 268 -9.09 -7.79 -10.88
C ALA A 268 -10.38 -7.09 -11.35
N GLU A 269 -11.09 -7.69 -12.31
CA GLU A 269 -12.41 -7.25 -12.79
C GLU A 269 -13.39 -8.42 -12.95
#